data_AF-K0JZ07-F1
#
_entry.id   AF-K0JZ07-F1
#
_cell.length_a   1.000
_cell.length_b   1.000
_cell.length_c   1.000
_cell.angle_alpha   90.00
_cell.angle_beta   90.00
_cell.angle_gamma   90.00
#
_symmetry.space_group_name_H-M   'P 1'
#
loop_
_entity.id
_entity.type
_entity.pdbx_description
1 polymer ?
#
loop_
_entity_poly.entity_id
_entity_poly.type
_entity_poly.pdbx_seq_one_letter_code
_entity_poly.pdbx_strand_id
1 'polypeptide(L)' 'MAGVAAAGRADLTDAQWAVLRPLLPVGAKPGRPPKWGKRRLIDGIRWRVRVGAP' A
#
# COMPACT_ATOMS: atom_id res chain seq x y z
N MET A 1 3.91 18.52 -0.68
CA MET A 1 2.50 18.39 -0.26
C MET A 1 2.19 16.92 -0.01
N ALA A 2 2.39 16.43 1.21
CA ALA A 2 1.89 15.10 1.60
C ALA A 2 0.41 15.27 1.94
N GLY A 3 -0.47 14.94 1.00
CA GLY A 3 -1.89 14.80 1.32
C GLY A 3 -2.01 13.67 2.33
N VAL A 4 -2.49 13.98 3.54
CA VAL A 4 -2.83 12.95 4.51
C VAL A 4 -3.93 12.11 3.87
N ALA A 5 -3.56 10.92 3.37
CA ALA A 5 -4.56 9.93 3.06
C ALA A 5 -5.30 9.70 4.38
N ALA A 6 -6.61 9.94 4.42
CA ALA A 6 -7.43 9.52 5.54
C ALA A 6 -7.19 8.02 5.70
N ALA A 7 -6.33 7.64 6.66
CA ALA A 7 -6.01 6.26 6.92
C ALA A 7 -7.31 5.60 7.32
N GLY A 8 -7.80 4.69 6.49
CA GLY A 8 -8.92 3.84 6.85
C GLY A 8 -8.62 3.16 8.19
N ARG A 9 -9.66 2.89 8.97
CA ARG A 9 -9.52 2.09 10.19
C ARG A 9 -8.81 0.78 9.81
N ALA A 10 -7.60 0.57 10.36
CA ALA A 10 -6.67 -0.55 10.10
C ALA A 10 -5.74 -0.47 8.86
N ASP A 11 -5.55 0.70 8.26
CA ASP A 11 -4.45 0.93 7.30
C ASP A 11 -3.08 0.90 8.00
N LEU A 12 -2.01 0.69 7.22
CA LEU A 12 -0.65 0.70 7.76
C LEU A 12 -0.28 2.10 8.29
N THR A 13 0.22 2.16 9.52
CA THR A 13 0.84 3.38 10.04
C THR A 13 2.14 3.68 9.29
N ASP A 14 2.63 4.92 9.37
CA ASP A 14 3.90 5.27 8.74
C ASP A 14 5.08 4.46 9.29
N ALA A 15 5.06 4.14 10.60
CA ALA A 15 6.07 3.31 11.24
C ALA A 15 6.04 1.87 10.70
N GLN A 16 4.85 1.27 10.60
CA GLN A 16 4.70 -0.08 10.03
C GLN A 16 5.08 -0.10 8.54
N TRP A 17 4.70 0.94 7.80
CA TRP A 17 5.07 1.11 6.41
C TRP A 17 6.58 1.24 6.23
N ALA A 18 7.28 1.96 7.12
CA ALA A 18 8.73 2.11 7.06
C ALA A 18 9.47 0.77 7.21
N VAL A 19 8.96 -0.14 8.04
CA VAL A 19 9.50 -1.50 8.18
C VAL A 19 9.21 -2.36 6.94
N LEU A 20 7.99 -2.26 6.39
CA LEU A 20 7.58 -3.09 5.25
C LEU A 20 8.19 -2.66 3.91
N ARG A 21 8.23 -1.36 3.64
CA ARG A 21 8.65 -0.78 2.35
C ARG A 21 9.99 -1.32 1.82
N PRO A 22 11.08 -1.41 2.61
CA PRO A 22 12.38 -1.88 2.11
C PRO A 22 12.39 -3.36 1.71
N LEU A 23 11.46 -4.16 2.23
CA LEU A 23 11.33 -5.59 1.91
C LEU A 23 10.57 -5.83 0.60
N LEU A 24 9.90 -4.80 0.07
CA LEU A 24 9.12 -4.94 -1.15
C LEU A 24 10.04 -4.99 -2.37
N PRO A 25 9.76 -5.85 -3.37
CA PRO A 25 10.60 -5.98 -4.55
C PRO A 25 10.73 -4.62 -5.25
N VAL A 26 11.96 -4.13 -5.39
CA VAL A 26 12.28 -2.92 -6.16
C VAL A 26 12.22 -3.34 -7.62
N GLY A 27 11.07 -3.13 -8.25
CA GLY A 27 10.77 -3.74 -9.54
C GLY A 27 11.83 -3.41 -10.58
N ALA A 28 12.52 -4.43 -11.09
CA ALA A 28 13.16 -4.38 -12.38
C ALA A 28 12.11 -4.83 -13.40
N LYS A 29 11.43 -3.91 -14.09
CA LYS A 29 10.65 -4.31 -15.27
C LYS A 29 10.38 -3.16 -16.24
N PRO A 30 10.78 -3.31 -17.52
CA PRO A 30 10.33 -2.44 -18.59
C PRO A 30 8.83 -2.73 -18.83
N GLY A 31 7.98 -1.71 -18.68
CA GLY A 31 6.52 -1.85 -18.81
C GLY A 31 5.77 -0.61 -18.31
N ARG A 32 4.43 -0.62 -18.37
CA ARG A 32 3.61 0.50 -17.89
C ARG A 32 3.75 0.66 -16.37
N PRO A 33 4.14 1.84 -15.87
CA PRO A 33 4.19 2.12 -14.44
C PRO A 33 2.82 1.86 -13.77
N PRO A 34 2.79 1.29 -12.55
CA PRO A 34 1.54 1.05 -11.84
C PRO A 34 0.83 2.39 -11.51
N LYS A 35 -0.49 2.42 -11.69
CA LYS A 35 -1.34 3.60 -11.42
C LYS A 35 -1.35 3.99 -9.93
N TRP A 36 -1.19 3.01 -9.04
CA TRP A 36 -1.23 3.21 -7.59
C TRP A 36 0.11 2.88 -6.94
N GLY A 37 0.47 3.65 -5.91
CA GLY A 37 1.63 3.35 -5.08
C GLY A 37 1.45 2.04 -4.30
N LYS A 38 2.57 1.37 -4.01
CA LYS A 38 2.60 0.07 -3.31
C LYS A 38 1.82 0.09 -1.99
N ARG A 39 1.93 1.15 -1.19
CA ARG A 39 1.20 1.30 0.08
C ARG A 39 -0.31 1.18 -0.11
N ARG A 40 -0.86 1.99 -1.02
CA ARG A 40 -2.30 1.98 -1.33
C ARG A 40 -2.80 0.64 -1.85
N LEU A 41 -1.98 -0.07 -2.64
CA LEU A 41 -2.31 -1.43 -3.08
C LEU A 41 -2.39 -2.41 -1.91
N ILE A 42 -1.40 -2.36 -1.01
CA ILE A 42 -1.35 -3.24 0.17
C ILE A 42 -2.50 -2.91 1.13
N ASP A 43 -2.77 -1.64 1.40
CA ASP A 43 -3.90 -1.22 2.24
C ASP A 43 -5.23 -1.70 1.64
N GLY A 44 -5.41 -1.59 0.32
CA GLY A 44 -6.59 -2.12 -0.38
C GLY A 44 -6.73 -3.64 -0.32
N ILE A 45 -5.63 -4.40 -0.39
CA ILE A 45 -5.64 -5.86 -0.21
C ILE A 45 -6.02 -6.21 1.23
N ARG A 46 -5.40 -5.55 2.22
CA ARG A 46 -5.69 -5.75 3.65
C ARG A 46 -7.14 -5.42 3.97
N TRP A 47 -7.67 -4.36 3.37
CA TRP A 47 -9.08 -4.02 3.47
C TRP A 47 -9.96 -5.15 2.95
N ARG A 48 -9.74 -5.62 1.70
CA ARG A 48 -10.55 -6.71 1.10
C ARG A 48 -10.55 -7.97 1.96
N VAL A 49 -9.38 -8.39 2.43
CA VAL A 49 -9.23 -9.57 3.30
C VAL A 49 -9.98 -9.38 4.62
N ARG A 50 -9.89 -8.20 5.24
CA ARG A 50 -10.56 -7.90 6.52
C ARG A 50 -12.08 -7.83 6.40
N VAL A 51 -12.62 -7.26 5.31
CA VAL A 51 -14.07 -7.06 5.16
C VAL A 51 -14.76 -8.18 4.39
N GLY A 52 -14.00 -9.12 3.80
CA GLY A 52 -14.56 -10.17 2.95
C GLY A 52 -15.13 -9.66 1.62
N ALA A 53 -14.56 -8.59 1.06
CA ALA A 53 -15.03 -8.02 -0.19
C ALA A 53 -14.52 -8.83 -1.40
N PRO A 54 -15.39 -9.13 -2.40
CA PRO A 54 -15.01 -9.81 -3.63
C PRO A 54 -14.01 -8.99 -4.48
#